data_AF-A0A0S7Z1T6-F1
#
_entry.id   AF-A0A0S7Z1T6-F1
#
_cell.length_a   1.000
_cell.length_b   1.000
_cell.length_c   1.000
_cell.angle_alpha   90.00
_cell.angle_beta   90.00
_cell.angle_gamma   90.00
#
_symmetry.space_group_name_H-M   'P 1'
#
loop_
_entity.id
_entity.type
_entity.pdbx_description
1 polymer ?
#
loop_
_entity_poly.entity_id
_entity_poly.type
_entity_poly.pdbx_seq_one_letter_code
_entity_poly.pdbx_strand_id
1 'polypeptide(L)' 'MAKLRQIQVRYLPDQDRILLRMNGAESEEYRMWVTRRYLAVLWPMLARFVAAEPIVQQARPETRRAVLDFQREKALS' A
#
# COMPACT_ATOMS: atom_id res chain seq x y z
N MET A 1 7.30 -12.94 8.61
CA MET A 1 6.59 -11.67 8.39
C MET A 1 5.99 -11.72 7.00
N ALA A 2 4.67 -11.70 6.88
CA ALA A 2 3.97 -11.83 5.60
C ALA A 2 4.40 -10.69 4.66
N LYS A 3 5.14 -11.03 3.60
CA LYS A 3 5.66 -10.06 2.63
C LYS A 3 4.56 -9.81 1.61
N LEU A 4 4.00 -8.61 1.61
CA LEU A 4 3.04 -8.18 0.60
C LEU A 4 3.76 -8.07 -0.75
N ARG A 5 3.35 -8.87 -1.74
CA ARG A 5 4.05 -8.94 -3.04
C ARG A 5 3.48 -7.94 -4.04
N GLN A 6 2.16 -7.77 -4.05
CA GLN A 6 1.50 -6.94 -5.05
C GLN A 6 0.19 -6.38 -4.52
N ILE A 7 -0.03 -5.09 -4.77
CA ILE A 7 -1.33 -4.43 -4.61
C ILE A 7 -1.81 -4.01 -6.00
N GLN A 8 -3.05 -4.33 -6.35
CA GLN A 8 -3.73 -3.85 -7.55
C GLN A 8 -4.99 -3.10 -7.15
N VAL A 9 -5.22 -1.95 -7.78
CA VAL A 9 -6.44 -1.16 -7.61
C VAL A 9 -7.07 -0.98 -9.00
N ARG A 10 -8.33 -1.36 -9.15
CA ARG A 10 -9.09 -1.15 -10.39
C ARG A 10 -10.38 -0.41 -10.11
N TYR A 11 -10.61 0.70 -10.79
CA TYR A 11 -11.89 1.41 -10.75
C TYR A 11 -12.81 0.94 -11.88
N LEU A 12 -14.07 0.67 -11.53
CA LEU A 12 -15.15 0.34 -12.46
C LEU A 12 -16.19 1.48 -12.42
N PRO A 13 -16.20 2.36 -13.44
CA PRO A 13 -17.08 3.53 -13.45
C PRO A 13 -18.56 3.17 -13.47
N ASP A 14 -18.95 2.14 -14.23
CA ASP A 14 -20.35 1.76 -14.42
C ASP A 14 -21.07 1.36 -13.12
N GLN A 15 -20.31 0.91 -12.12
CA GLN A 15 -20.85 0.45 -10.83
C GLN A 15 -20.38 1.34 -9.66
N ASP A 16 -19.61 2.39 -9.92
CA ASP A 16 -18.88 3.21 -8.93
C ASP A 16 -18.11 2.38 -7.88
N ARG A 17 -17.50 1.28 -8.33
CA ARG A 17 -16.79 0.32 -7.47
C ARG A 17 -15.30 0.33 -7.75
N ILE A 18 -14.53 0.18 -6.68
CA ILE A 18 -13.08 0.05 -6.67
C ILE A 18 -12.77 -1.36 -6.17
N LEU A 19 -12.06 -2.14 -6.98
CA LEU A 19 -11.52 -3.43 -6.61
C LEU A 19 -10.10 -3.24 -6.08
N LEU A 20 -9.88 -3.57 -4.81
CA LEU A 20 -8.55 -3.71 -4.25
C LEU A 20 -8.20 -5.19 -4.19
N ARG A 21 -7.09 -5.58 -4.83
CA ARG A 21 -6.51 -6.92 -4.75
C ARG A 21 -5.14 -6.83 -4.10
N MET A 22 -4.88 -7.68 -3.13
CA MET A 22 -3.59 -7.76 -2.46
C MET A 22 -3.16 -9.22 -2.45
N ASN A 23 -1.99 -9.49 -3.02
CA ASN A 23 -1.43 -10.84 -3.10
C ASN A 23 -0.26 -10.94 -2.11
N GLY A 24 -0.40 -11.83 -1.13
CA GLY A 24 0.63 -12.19 -0.17
C GLY A 24 1.68 -13.14 -0.76
N ALA A 25 2.81 -13.29 -0.07
CA ALA A 25 3.87 -14.23 -0.46
C ALA A 25 3.42 -15.70 -0.40
N GLU A 26 2.50 -16.03 0.50
CA GLU A 26 1.98 -17.39 0.71
C GLU A 26 0.67 -17.65 -0.03
N SER A 27 0.52 -17.07 -1.22
CA SER A 27 -0.65 -17.26 -2.09
C SER A 27 -2.00 -16.80 -1.50
N GLU A 28 -1.96 -16.01 -0.42
CA GLU A 28 -3.15 -15.36 0.12
C GLU A 28 -3.57 -14.21 -0.81
N GLU A 29 -4.69 -14.39 -1.50
CA GLU A 29 -5.35 -13.32 -2.25
C GLU A 29 -6.41 -12.66 -1.38
N TYR A 30 -6.18 -11.41 -1.01
CA TYR A 30 -7.22 -10.56 -0.44
C TYR A 30 -7.87 -9.76 -1.55
N ARG A 31 -9.20 -9.85 -1.63
CA ARG A 31 -10.00 -9.09 -2.59
C ARG A 31 -11.11 -8.36 -1.85
N MET A 32 -11.14 -7.03 -1.98
CA MET A 32 -12.22 -6.22 -1.42
C MET A 32 -12.79 -5.27 -2.47
N TRP A 33 -14.10 -5.10 -2.41
CA TRP A 33 -14.84 -4.09 -3.14
C TRP A 33 -15.11 -2.90 -2.23
N VAL A 34 -14.80 -1.71 -2.72
CA VAL A 34 -15.02 -0.46 -2.00
C VAL A 34 -15.69 0.52 -2.96
N THR A 35 -16.70 1.26 -2.53
CA THR A 35 -17.27 2.33 -3.37
C THR A 35 -16.46 3.61 -3.20
N ARG A 36 -16.49 4.50 -4.20
CA ARG A 36 -15.79 5.79 -4.10
C ARG A 36 -16.25 6.61 -2.89
N ARG A 37 -17.56 6.60 -2.62
CA ARG A 37 -18.16 7.29 -1.46
C ARG A 37 -17.64 6.75 -0.14
N TYR A 38 -17.57 5.42 0.00
CA TYR A 38 -17.09 4.80 1.24
C TYR A 38 -15.58 5.02 1.41
N LEU A 39 -14.81 4.94 0.31
CA LEU A 39 -13.38 5.23 0.34
C LEU A 39 -13.11 6.67 0.79
N ALA A 40 -13.90 7.65 0.33
CA ALA A 40 -13.72 9.05 0.73
C ALA A 40 -13.94 9.27 2.24
N VAL A 41 -14.87 8.54 2.85
CA VAL A 41 -15.13 8.56 4.30
C VAL A 41 -14.02 7.84 5.08
N LEU A 42 -13.53 6.71 4.57
CA LEU A 42 -12.44 5.95 5.20
C LEU A 42 -11.07 6.64 5.06
N TRP A 43 -10.85 7.38 3.98
CA TRP A 43 -9.58 8.00 3.64
C TRP A 43 -8.93 8.83 4.76
N PRO A 44 -9.62 9.76 5.44
CA PRO A 44 -9.01 10.52 6.53
C PRO A 44 -8.55 9.63 7.69
N MET A 45 -9.27 8.54 7.98
CA MET A 45 -8.86 7.58 9.01
C MET A 45 -7.61 6.82 8.57
N LEU A 46 -7.59 6.29 7.34
CA LEU A 46 -6.43 5.61 6.76
C LEU A 46 -5.19 6.53 6.74
N ALA A 47 -5.37 7.79 6.36
CA ALA A 47 -4.29 8.78 6.35
C ALA A 47 -3.67 9.01 7.74
N ARG A 48 -4.49 8.97 8.80
CA ARG A 48 -4.01 9.10 10.20
C ARG A 48 -3.20 7.87 10.62
N PHE A 49 -3.65 6.66 10.27
CA PHE A 49 -2.89 5.44 10.53
C PHE A 49 -1.54 5.45 9.81
N VAL A 50 -1.54 5.85 8.54
CA VAL A 50 -0.30 5.96 7.74
C VAL A 50 0.65 7.04 8.29
N ALA A 51 0.13 8.17 8.78
CA ALA A 51 0.97 9.21 9.41
C ALA A 51 1.54 8.79 10.77
N ALA A 52 0.85 7.90 11.50
CA ALA A 52 1.32 7.35 12.76
C ALA A 52 2.40 6.26 12.58
N GLU A 53 2.51 5.67 11.38
CA GLU A 53 3.57 4.71 11.05
C GLU A 53 4.93 5.43 10.93
N PRO A 54 5.95 5.04 11.72
CA PRO A 54 7.27 5.67 11.72
C PRO A 54 7.98 5.55 10.36
N ILE A 55 7.65 4.55 9.56
CA ILE A 55 8.19 4.32 8.21
C ILE A 55 7.79 5.47 7.26
N VAL A 56 6.58 6.03 7.40
CA VAL A 56 6.12 7.15 6.57
C VAL A 56 6.67 8.47 7.05
N GLN A 57 6.90 8.61 8.36
CA GLN A 57 7.63 9.76 8.90
C GLN A 57 9.09 9.80 8.42
N GLN A 58 9.69 8.62 8.22
CA GLN A 58 11.01 8.47 7.60
C GLN A 58 10.97 8.69 6.08
N ALA A 59 9.85 8.43 5.38
CA ALA A 59 9.75 8.63 3.93
C ALA A 59 9.68 10.10 3.45
N ARG A 60 10.05 11.07 4.30
CA ARG A 60 10.37 12.43 3.86
C ARG A 60 11.49 12.37 2.80
N PRO A 61 11.50 13.28 1.81
CA PRO A 61 12.22 13.11 0.53
C PRO A 61 13.72 12.79 0.63
N GLU A 62 14.35 13.07 1.76
CA GLU A 62 15.77 12.81 2.03
C GLU A 62 16.09 11.32 2.24
N THR A 63 15.18 10.55 2.84
CA THR A 63 15.43 9.14 3.23
C THR A 63 15.13 8.15 2.10
N ARG A 64 14.51 8.60 1.01
CA ARG A 64 14.28 7.76 -0.19
C ARG A 64 15.60 7.28 -0.80
N ARG A 65 16.68 8.07 -0.72
CA ARG A 65 18.01 7.69 -1.21
C ARG A 65 18.66 6.64 -0.31
N ALA A 66 18.64 6.85 1.00
CA ALA A 66 19.19 5.91 1.97
C ALA A 66 18.53 4.52 1.93
N VAL A 67 17.21 4.45 1.73
CA VAL A 67 16.50 3.18 1.60
C VAL A 67 16.80 2.47 0.27
N LEU A 68 17.01 3.22 -0.83
CA LEU A 68 17.39 2.64 -2.13
C LEU A 68 18.82 2.09 -2.11
N ASP A 69 19.76 2.76 -1.45
CA ASP A 69 21.14 2.29 -1.32
C ASP A 69 21.22 1.03 -0.45
N PHE A 70 20.43 0.98 0.65
CA PHE A 70 20.35 -0.21 1.52
C PHE A 70 19.71 -1.43 0.82
N GLN A 71 18.77 -1.21 -0.11
CA GLN A 71 18.19 -2.28 -0.92
C GLN A 71 19.20 -2.84 -1.94
N ARG A 72 20.14 -2.00 -2.41
CA ARG A 72 21.17 -2.39 -3.38
C ARG A 72 22.23 -3.29 -2.75
N GLU A 73 22.63 -3.00 -1.53
CA GLU A 73 23.62 -3.82 -0.80
C GLU A 73 23.11 -5.23 -0.48
N LYS A 74 21.82 -5.37 -0.15
CA LYS A 74 21.21 -6.69 0.12
C LYS A 74 20.98 -7.57 -1.11
N ALA A 75 21.15 -7.05 -2.32
CA ALA A 75 21.04 -7.84 -3.54
C ALA A 75 22.39 -8.44 -3.98
N LEU A 76 23.49 -8.03 -3.36
CA LEU A 76 24.86 -8.44 -3.71
C LEU A 76 25.52 -9.32 -2.64
N SER A 77 24.80 -9.64 -1.56
CA SER A 77 25.20 -10.63 -0.53
C SER A 77 24.19 -11.75 -0.44
#